data_AF-A0A968XFQ3-F1
#
_entry.id   AF-A0A968XFQ3-F1
#
_cell.length_a   1.000
_cell.length_b   1.000
_cell.length_c   1.000
_cell.angle_alpha   90.00
_cell.angle_beta   90.00
_cell.angle_gamma   90.00
#
_symmetry.space_group_name_H-M   'P 1'
#
loop_
_entity.id
_entity.type
_entity.pdbx_description
1 polymer ?
#
loop_
_entity_poly.entity_id
_entity_poly.type
_entity_poly.pdbx_seq_one_letter_code
_entity_poly.pdbx_strand_id
1 'polypeptide(L)'
;MTLADRIEQLAQARKVAVARLSKAQQMLSRALQAVAAAQQQLDIAIGAVAAARTRLSDAQRQMRGEPQAEQLRIWEGESQAHLDRSIEREAEARAALDEAEAALKLGQRDVTACEARCDAFLAQQKQLLLRQKERHDEAAMEEMQESRQRPAATGAPQKFAGALR
;
A
#
# COMPACT_ATOMS: atom_id res chain seq x y z
N MET A 1 1.18 27.93 -7.79
CA MET A 1 0.48 26.69 -7.43
C MET A 1 -0.64 27.04 -6.48
N THR A 2 -1.87 26.79 -6.87
CA THR A 2 -3.08 27.12 -6.11
C THR A 2 -3.38 26.06 -5.04
N LEU A 3 -4.30 26.36 -4.12
CA LEU A 3 -4.83 25.37 -3.17
C LEU A 3 -5.46 24.18 -3.90
N ALA A 4 -6.19 24.44 -4.99
CA ALA A 4 -6.81 23.44 -5.83
C ALA A 4 -5.76 22.52 -6.47
N ASP A 5 -4.68 23.09 -7.04
CA ASP A 5 -3.58 22.31 -7.62
C ASP A 5 -2.95 21.38 -6.57
N ARG A 6 -2.80 21.86 -5.33
CA ARG A 6 -2.21 21.05 -4.26
C ARG A 6 -3.12 19.91 -3.82
N ILE A 7 -4.42 20.16 -3.73
CA ILE A 7 -5.44 19.14 -3.42
C ILE A 7 -5.44 18.07 -4.51
N GLU A 8 -5.42 18.48 -5.78
CA GLU A 8 -5.40 17.55 -6.91
C GLU A 8 -4.13 16.70 -6.93
N GLN A 9 -2.96 17.30 -6.67
CA GLN A 9 -1.70 16.57 -6.54
C GLN A 9 -1.74 15.52 -5.43
N LEU A 10 -2.24 15.89 -4.24
CA LEU A 10 -2.36 14.96 -3.11
C LEU A 10 -3.36 13.84 -3.40
N ALA A 11 -4.48 14.16 -4.02
CA ALA A 11 -5.48 13.17 -4.44
C ALA A 11 -4.89 12.19 -5.47
N GLN A 12 -4.14 12.69 -6.45
CA GLN A 12 -3.49 11.85 -7.46
C GLN A 12 -2.38 10.98 -6.85
N ALA A 13 -1.57 11.54 -5.95
CA ALA A 13 -0.56 10.76 -5.21
C ALA A 13 -1.20 9.62 -4.42
N ARG A 14 -2.34 9.88 -3.76
CA ARG A 14 -3.08 8.86 -3.02
C ARG A 14 -3.62 7.77 -3.94
N LYS A 15 -4.22 8.13 -5.07
CA LYS A 15 -4.70 7.16 -6.07
C LYS A 15 -3.59 6.24 -6.54
N VAL A 16 -2.41 6.79 -6.85
CA VAL A 16 -1.24 6.01 -7.28
C VAL A 16 -0.75 5.08 -6.17
N ALA A 17 -0.65 5.56 -4.93
CA ALA A 17 -0.22 4.75 -3.79
C ALA A 17 -1.19 3.57 -3.54
N VAL A 18 -2.50 3.83 -3.56
CA VAL A 18 -3.53 2.79 -3.40
C VAL A 18 -3.49 1.79 -4.56
N ALA A 19 -3.31 2.24 -5.80
CA ALA A 19 -3.18 1.35 -6.95
C ALA A 19 -1.96 0.43 -6.84
N ARG A 20 -0.81 0.95 -6.37
CA ARG A 20 0.39 0.14 -6.10
C ARG A 20 0.15 -0.87 -5.00
N LEU A 21 -0.48 -0.47 -3.89
CA LEU A 21 -0.83 -1.38 -2.81
C LEU A 21 -1.76 -2.50 -3.29
N SER A 22 -2.78 -2.16 -4.09
CA SER A 22 -3.69 -3.15 -4.67
C SER A 22 -2.96 -4.14 -5.58
N LYS A 23 -2.05 -3.66 -6.43
CA LYS A 23 -1.21 -4.52 -7.26
C LYS A 23 -0.34 -5.46 -6.41
N ALA A 24 0.27 -4.94 -5.34
CA ALA A 24 1.08 -5.75 -4.43
C ALA A 24 0.26 -6.83 -3.71
N GLN A 25 -0.98 -6.52 -3.30
CA GLN A 25 -1.90 -7.51 -2.72
C GLN A 25 -2.24 -8.62 -3.72
N GLN A 26 -2.46 -8.29 -5.00
CA GLN A 26 -2.68 -9.28 -6.05
C GLN A 26 -1.45 -10.16 -6.29
N MET A 27 -0.25 -9.57 -6.29
CA MET A 27 1.00 -10.32 -6.39
C MET A 27 1.16 -11.30 -5.23
N LEU A 28 0.90 -10.84 -4.00
CA LEU A 28 0.98 -11.69 -2.81
C LEU A 28 0.01 -12.88 -2.89
N SER A 29 -1.23 -12.63 -3.27
CA SER A 29 -2.24 -13.69 -3.44
C SER A 29 -1.80 -14.76 -4.45
N ARG A 30 -1.24 -14.34 -5.59
CA ARG A 30 -0.71 -15.26 -6.61
C ARG A 30 0.51 -16.03 -6.11
N ALA A 31 1.42 -15.38 -5.40
CA ALA A 31 2.61 -16.03 -4.86
C ALA A 31 2.23 -17.08 -3.80
N LEU A 32 1.27 -16.80 -2.92
CA LEU A 32 0.75 -17.77 -1.96
C LEU A 32 0.14 -19.01 -2.65
N GLN A 33 -0.63 -18.81 -3.73
CA GLN A 33 -1.16 -19.91 -4.53
C GLN A 33 -0.04 -20.73 -5.19
N ALA A 34 1.00 -20.06 -5.70
CA ALA A 34 2.14 -20.73 -6.32
C ALA A 34 2.93 -21.57 -5.30
N VAL A 35 3.17 -21.05 -4.09
CA VAL A 35 3.81 -21.80 -2.99
C VAL A 35 2.97 -23.02 -2.62
N ALA A 36 1.66 -22.86 -2.42
CA ALA A 36 0.79 -23.98 -2.09
C ALA A 36 0.81 -25.08 -3.17
N ALA A 37 0.77 -24.68 -4.44
CA ALA A 37 0.86 -25.63 -5.55
C ALA A 37 2.23 -26.31 -5.64
N ALA A 38 3.33 -25.57 -5.46
CA ALA A 38 4.68 -26.12 -5.48
C ALA A 38 4.90 -27.10 -4.33
N GLN A 39 4.39 -26.78 -3.15
CA GLN A 39 4.50 -27.64 -1.97
C GLN A 39 3.71 -28.95 -2.15
N GLN A 40 2.51 -28.88 -2.74
CA GLN A 40 1.76 -30.08 -3.10
C GLN A 40 2.51 -30.97 -4.11
N GLN A 41 3.15 -30.37 -5.12
CA GLN A 41 3.96 -31.12 -6.09
C GLN A 41 5.20 -31.74 -5.45
N LEU A 42 5.83 -31.03 -4.52
CA LEU A 42 6.95 -31.53 -3.75
C LEU A 42 6.55 -32.77 -2.92
N ASP A 43 5.43 -32.71 -2.22
CA ASP A 43 4.91 -33.84 -1.44
C ASP A 43 4.63 -35.08 -2.32
N ILE A 44 4.06 -34.87 -3.51
CA ILE A 44 3.84 -35.94 -4.50
C ILE A 44 5.17 -36.55 -4.93
N ALA A 45 6.18 -35.73 -5.24
CA ALA A 45 7.49 -36.18 -5.67
C ALA A 45 8.22 -36.97 -4.56
N ILE A 46 8.13 -36.52 -3.30
CA ILE A 46 8.65 -37.25 -2.13
C ILE A 46 7.99 -38.63 -2.04
N GLY A 47 6.67 -38.70 -2.18
CA GLY A 47 5.92 -39.96 -2.19
C GLY A 47 6.36 -40.90 -3.32
N ALA A 48 6.59 -40.36 -4.53
CA ALA A 48 7.08 -41.14 -5.66
C ALA A 48 8.47 -41.73 -5.43
N VAL A 49 9.41 -40.95 -4.89
CA VAL A 49 10.75 -41.45 -4.52
C VAL A 49 10.67 -42.52 -3.43
N ALA A 50 9.85 -42.33 -2.40
CA ALA A 50 9.66 -43.33 -1.35
C ALA A 50 9.10 -44.65 -1.91
N ALA A 51 8.13 -44.58 -2.83
CA ALA A 51 7.59 -45.74 -3.51
C ALA A 51 8.63 -46.43 -4.41
N ALA A 52 9.47 -45.65 -5.13
CA ALA A 52 10.58 -46.15 -5.94
C ALA A 52 11.61 -46.92 -5.13
N ARG A 53 12.07 -46.34 -4.04
CA ARG A 53 13.02 -46.98 -3.13
C ARG A 53 12.47 -48.27 -2.54
N THR A 54 11.20 -48.27 -2.13
CA THR A 54 10.55 -49.46 -1.57
C THR A 54 10.50 -50.58 -2.60
N ARG A 55 9.99 -50.31 -3.82
CA ARG A 55 9.93 -51.31 -4.89
C ARG A 55 11.29 -51.84 -5.28
N LEU A 56 12.30 -50.96 -5.40
CA LEU A 56 13.66 -51.36 -5.72
C LEU A 56 14.25 -52.26 -4.62
N SER A 57 14.11 -51.87 -3.35
CA SER A 57 14.55 -52.69 -2.21
C SER A 57 13.87 -54.06 -2.19
N ASP A 58 12.56 -54.11 -2.41
CA ASP A 58 11.81 -55.37 -2.44
C ASP A 58 12.25 -56.28 -3.59
N ALA A 59 12.44 -55.72 -4.79
CA ALA A 59 12.94 -56.47 -5.94
C ALA A 59 14.37 -57.01 -5.71
N GLN A 60 15.24 -56.23 -5.07
CA GLN A 60 16.59 -56.67 -4.71
C GLN A 60 16.59 -57.82 -3.67
N ARG A 61 15.62 -57.81 -2.74
CA ARG A 61 15.47 -58.90 -1.75
C ARG A 61 14.91 -60.18 -2.36
N GLN A 62 13.97 -60.05 -3.31
CA GLN A 62 13.27 -61.19 -3.90
C GLN A 62 14.02 -61.83 -5.08
N MET A 63 14.79 -61.05 -5.85
CA MET A 63 15.44 -61.54 -7.06
C MET A 63 16.95 -61.26 -7.06
N ARG A 64 17.74 -62.34 -7.04
CA ARG A 64 19.19 -62.29 -7.28
C ARG A 64 19.47 -61.99 -8.76
N GLY A 65 19.40 -60.71 -9.15
CA GLY A 65 19.81 -60.19 -10.48
C GLY A 65 18.79 -60.41 -11.61
N GLU A 66 18.74 -59.65 -12.71
CA GLU A 66 19.53 -58.49 -13.15
C GLU A 66 18.82 -57.55 -14.18
N PRO A 67 17.63 -57.84 -14.80
CA PRO A 67 16.96 -56.82 -15.64
C PRO A 67 15.96 -55.91 -14.90
N GLN A 68 15.14 -56.47 -14.00
CA GLN A 68 14.05 -55.72 -13.35
C GLN A 68 14.57 -54.74 -12.28
N ALA A 69 15.63 -55.11 -11.56
CA ALA A 69 16.28 -54.21 -10.62
C ALA A 69 16.92 -53.00 -11.32
N GLU A 70 17.46 -53.18 -12.52
CA GLU A 70 18.06 -52.08 -13.30
C GLU A 70 17.00 -51.11 -13.80
N GLN A 71 15.86 -51.60 -14.30
CA GLN A 71 14.71 -50.74 -14.64
C GLN A 71 14.20 -49.95 -13.43
N LEU A 72 14.15 -50.58 -12.26
CA LEU A 72 13.73 -49.91 -11.02
C LEU A 72 14.76 -48.88 -10.53
N ARG A 73 16.07 -49.07 -10.77
CA ARG A 73 17.10 -48.05 -10.52
C ARG A 73 16.92 -46.84 -11.44
N ILE A 74 16.65 -47.07 -12.73
CA ILE A 74 16.34 -45.99 -13.68
C ILE A 74 15.12 -45.21 -13.18
N TRP A 75 14.06 -45.90 -12.79
CA TRP A 75 12.85 -45.26 -12.25
C TRP A 75 13.09 -44.50 -10.94
N GLU A 76 13.92 -45.03 -10.03
CA GLU A 76 14.36 -44.31 -8.83
C GLU A 76 15.11 -43.02 -9.21
N GLY A 77 16.05 -43.11 -10.16
CA GLY A 77 16.81 -41.97 -10.65
C GLY A 77 15.91 -40.89 -11.28
N GLU A 78 14.94 -41.27 -12.10
CA GLU A 78 13.95 -40.35 -12.69
C GLU A 78 13.08 -39.69 -11.62
N SER A 79 12.64 -40.47 -10.62
CA SER A 79 11.84 -39.97 -9.49
C SER A 79 12.64 -38.97 -8.64
N GLN A 80 13.93 -39.27 -8.38
CA GLN A 80 14.83 -38.38 -7.66
C GLN A 80 15.06 -37.08 -8.45
N ALA A 81 15.33 -37.17 -9.75
CA ALA A 81 15.49 -35.98 -10.59
C ALA A 81 14.20 -35.13 -10.65
N HIS A 82 13.03 -35.77 -10.58
CA HIS A 82 11.77 -35.04 -10.46
C HIS A 82 11.61 -34.36 -9.10
N LEU A 83 11.99 -35.03 -8.01
CA LEU A 83 12.02 -34.44 -6.67
C LEU A 83 12.95 -33.21 -6.62
N ASP A 84 14.15 -33.31 -7.17
CA ASP A 84 15.12 -32.22 -7.16
C ASP A 84 14.56 -30.98 -7.89
N ARG A 85 13.93 -31.17 -9.05
CA ARG A 85 13.22 -30.08 -9.77
C ARG A 85 12.04 -29.50 -8.98
N SER A 86 11.31 -30.34 -8.24
CA SER A 86 10.20 -29.85 -7.40
C SER A 86 10.71 -29.03 -6.22
N ILE A 87 11.87 -29.37 -5.65
CA ILE A 87 12.55 -28.57 -4.61
C ILE A 87 12.96 -27.21 -5.19
N GLU A 88 13.58 -27.17 -6.36
CA GLU A 88 13.96 -25.91 -7.03
C GLU A 88 12.74 -25.01 -7.26
N ARG A 89 11.63 -25.57 -7.77
CA ARG A 89 10.38 -24.81 -7.97
C ARG A 89 9.76 -24.31 -6.68
N GLU A 90 9.87 -25.07 -5.59
CA GLU A 90 9.39 -24.64 -4.28
C GLU A 90 10.21 -23.46 -3.76
N ALA A 91 11.53 -23.51 -3.92
CA ALA A 91 12.43 -22.41 -3.58
C ALA A 91 12.14 -21.15 -4.42
N GLU A 92 11.92 -21.29 -5.74
CA GLU A 92 11.52 -20.19 -6.62
C GLU A 92 10.18 -19.57 -6.20
N ALA A 93 9.20 -20.41 -5.86
CA ALA A 93 7.89 -19.94 -5.41
C ALA A 93 7.99 -19.18 -4.07
N ARG A 94 8.83 -19.63 -3.14
CA ARG A 94 9.12 -18.92 -1.88
C ARG A 94 9.81 -17.59 -2.13
N ALA A 95 10.80 -17.54 -3.02
CA ALA A 95 11.47 -16.28 -3.36
C ALA A 95 10.48 -15.25 -3.96
N ALA A 96 9.56 -15.70 -4.82
CA ALA A 96 8.50 -14.84 -5.33
C ALA A 96 7.52 -14.38 -4.25
N LEU A 97 7.25 -15.21 -3.24
CA LEU A 97 6.44 -14.84 -2.09
C LEU A 97 7.12 -13.75 -1.26
N ASP A 98 8.41 -13.91 -0.96
CA ASP A 98 9.21 -12.92 -0.23
C ASP A 98 9.23 -11.57 -0.95
N GLU A 99 9.39 -11.58 -2.28
CA GLU A 99 9.36 -10.37 -3.10
C GLU A 99 7.97 -9.69 -3.07
N ALA A 100 6.90 -10.48 -3.15
CA ALA A 100 5.53 -9.97 -3.07
C ALA A 100 5.21 -9.37 -1.69
N GLU A 101 5.69 -9.98 -0.60
CA GLU A 101 5.57 -9.42 0.75
C GLU A 101 6.34 -8.10 0.89
N ALA A 102 7.54 -8.01 0.32
CA ALA A 102 8.32 -6.78 0.31
C ALA A 102 7.58 -5.67 -0.45
N ALA A 103 7.01 -5.98 -1.62
CA ALA A 103 6.20 -5.06 -2.39
C ALA A 103 4.94 -4.61 -1.63
N LEU A 104 4.29 -5.51 -0.88
CA LEU A 104 3.14 -5.17 -0.04
C LEU A 104 3.52 -4.19 1.06
N LYS A 105 4.60 -4.47 1.80
CA LYS A 105 5.11 -3.59 2.86
C LYS A 105 5.47 -2.20 2.32
N LEU A 106 6.08 -2.14 1.14
CA LEU A 106 6.37 -0.87 0.48
C LEU A 106 5.09 -0.12 0.09
N GLY A 107 4.12 -0.80 -0.51
CA GLY A 107 2.82 -0.19 -0.86
C GLY A 107 2.07 0.35 0.36
N GLN A 108 2.11 -0.36 1.49
CA GLN A 108 1.51 0.11 2.75
C GLN A 108 2.19 1.40 3.24
N ARG A 109 3.53 1.43 3.22
CA ARG A 109 4.30 2.62 3.58
C ARG A 109 3.99 3.82 2.67
N ASP A 110 3.86 3.60 1.37
CA ASP A 110 3.50 4.65 0.40
C ASP A 110 2.13 5.26 0.71
N VAL A 111 1.13 4.43 1.04
CA VAL A 111 -0.20 4.88 1.42
C VAL A 111 -0.16 5.67 2.73
N THR A 112 0.47 5.12 3.78
CA THR A 112 0.61 5.81 5.08
C THR A 112 1.34 7.15 4.94
N ALA A 113 2.41 7.21 4.15
CA ALA A 113 3.13 8.45 3.88
C ALA A 113 2.29 9.46 3.07
N CYS A 114 1.40 8.98 2.20
CA CYS A 114 0.45 9.84 1.51
C CYS A 114 -0.61 10.41 2.47
N GLU A 115 -1.17 9.58 3.35
CA GLU A 115 -2.16 9.98 4.35
C GLU A 115 -1.57 11.01 5.31
N ALA A 116 -0.36 10.77 5.84
CA ALA A 116 0.34 11.72 6.69
C ALA A 116 0.56 13.09 6.01
N ARG A 117 0.86 13.11 4.70
CA ARG A 117 0.99 14.36 3.93
C ARG A 117 -0.35 15.08 3.77
N CYS A 118 -1.44 14.34 3.55
CA CYS A 118 -2.78 14.90 3.51
C CYS A 118 -3.17 15.52 4.86
N ASP A 119 -2.93 14.80 5.95
CA ASP A 119 -3.25 15.27 7.31
C ASP A 119 -2.45 16.51 7.68
N ALA A 120 -1.15 16.52 7.38
CA ALA A 120 -0.30 17.69 7.61
C ALA A 120 -0.79 18.91 6.81
N PHE A 121 -1.21 18.70 5.56
CA PHE A 121 -1.77 19.77 4.73
C PHE A 121 -3.09 20.30 5.30
N LEU A 122 -4.01 19.42 5.72
CA LEU A 122 -5.26 19.82 6.34
C LEU A 122 -5.05 20.59 7.65
N ALA A 123 -4.10 20.13 8.48
CA ALA A 123 -3.71 20.81 9.72
C ALA A 123 -3.17 22.22 9.42
N GLN A 124 -2.32 22.37 8.41
CA GLN A 124 -1.80 23.67 7.98
C GLN A 124 -2.93 24.60 7.51
N GLN A 125 -3.85 24.11 6.66
CA GLN A 125 -4.97 24.92 6.19
C GLN A 125 -5.88 25.37 7.33
N LYS A 126 -6.15 24.48 8.30
CA LYS A 126 -6.93 24.83 9.50
C LYS A 126 -6.26 25.94 10.30
N GLN A 127 -4.95 25.88 10.52
CA GLN A 127 -4.22 26.94 11.23
C GLN A 127 -4.26 28.28 10.47
N LEU A 128 -4.16 28.26 9.14
CA LEU A 128 -4.25 29.48 8.33
C LEU A 128 -5.63 30.13 8.44
N LEU A 129 -6.70 29.33 8.37
CA LEU A 129 -8.07 29.83 8.51
C LEU A 129 -8.33 30.41 9.91
N LEU A 130 -7.82 29.77 10.96
CA LEU A 130 -7.90 30.30 12.32
C LEU A 130 -7.21 31.66 12.45
N ARG A 131 -5.98 31.79 11.95
CA ARG A 131 -5.24 33.07 11.96
C ARG A 131 -5.86 34.15 11.08
N GLN A 132 -6.58 33.77 10.03
CA GLN A 132 -7.34 34.73 9.22
C GLN A 132 -8.56 35.21 9.99
N LYS A 133 -9.29 34.30 10.63
CA LYS A 133 -10.43 34.63 11.47
C LYS A 133 -10.03 35.56 12.62
N GLU A 134 -8.97 35.25 13.35
CA GLU A 134 -8.45 36.09 14.45
C GLU A 134 -8.17 37.52 13.97
N ARG A 135 -7.48 37.67 12.83
CA ARG A 135 -7.20 38.99 12.23
C ARG A 135 -8.46 39.75 11.79
N HIS A 136 -9.47 39.04 11.28
CA HIS A 136 -10.75 39.64 10.93
C HIS A 136 -11.54 40.08 12.17
N ASP A 137 -11.54 39.26 13.22
CA ASP A 137 -12.20 39.56 14.48
C ASP A 137 -11.52 40.77 15.17
N GLU A 138 -10.18 40.84 15.15
CA GLU A 138 -9.38 41.99 15.64
C GLU A 138 -9.72 43.27 14.87
N ALA A 139 -9.69 43.23 13.52
CA ALA A 139 -10.01 44.38 12.69
C ALA A 139 -11.45 44.88 12.91
N ALA A 140 -12.41 43.97 13.07
CA ALA A 140 -13.80 44.32 13.37
C ALA A 140 -13.96 44.99 14.75
N MET A 141 -13.17 44.56 15.74
CA MET A 141 -13.14 45.18 17.07
C MET A 141 -12.52 46.58 17.04
N GLU A 142 -11.44 46.76 16.28
CA GLU A 142 -10.81 48.07 16.06
C GLU A 142 -11.77 49.05 15.37
N GLU A 143 -12.46 48.63 14.30
CA GLU A 143 -13.45 49.46 13.59
C GLU A 143 -14.63 49.86 14.49
N MET A 144 -15.08 48.95 15.36
CA MET A 144 -16.11 49.24 16.36
C MET A 144 -15.63 50.23 17.42
N GLN A 145 -14.36 50.13 17.85
CA GLN A 145 -13.76 51.07 18.80
C GLN A 145 -13.58 52.47 18.18
N GLU A 146 -13.10 52.57 16.95
CA GLU A 146 -12.97 53.84 16.22
C GLU A 146 -14.33 54.51 16.02
N SER A 147 -15.37 53.73 15.68
CA SER A 147 -16.73 54.24 15.50
C SER A 147 -17.33 54.79 16.81
N ARG A 148 -16.94 54.25 17.97
CA ARG A 148 -17.33 54.78 19.29
C ARG A 148 -16.53 56.01 19.71
N GLN A 149 -15.32 56.20 19.19
CA GLN A 149 -14.46 57.34 19.50
C GLN A 149 -14.67 58.54 18.57
N ARG A 150 -15.38 58.39 17.44
CA ARG A 150 -15.79 59.53 16.61
C ARG A 150 -16.75 60.42 17.40
N PRO A 151 -16.39 61.67 17.74
CA PRO A 151 -17.33 62.58 18.39
C PRO A 151 -18.49 62.82 17.44
N ALA A 152 -19.73 62.76 17.97
CA ALA A 152 -20.91 63.18 17.24
C ALA A 152 -20.67 64.64 16.79
N ALA A 153 -20.41 64.84 15.50
CA ALA A 153 -20.42 66.17 14.93
C ALA A 153 -21.81 66.74 15.22
N THR A 154 -21.86 67.66 16.17
CA THR A 154 -23.05 68.38 16.59
C THR A 154 -23.50 69.23 15.40
N GLY A 155 -24.38 68.65 14.58
CA GLY A 155 -25.13 69.37 13.56
C GLY A 155 -26.06 70.36 14.25
N ALA A 156 -25.56 71.55 14.54
CA ALA A 156 -26.39 72.69 14.93
C ALA A 156 -27.35 73.02 13.77
N PRO A 157 -28.66 73.21 14.02
CA PRO A 157 -29.58 73.61 12.96
C PRO A 157 -29.24 75.05 12.54
N GLN A 158 -28.81 75.23 11.28
CA GLN A 158 -28.68 76.54 10.67
C GLN A 158 -30.07 77.18 10.57
N LYS A 159 -30.31 78.18 11.42
CA LYS A 159 -31.46 79.09 11.30
C LYS A 159 -31.29 79.89 10.02
N PHE A 160 -32.14 79.67 9.03
CA PHE A 160 -32.32 80.60 7.92
C PHE A 160 -33.03 81.86 8.45
N ALA A 161 -32.25 82.88 8.78
CA ALA A 161 -32.74 84.25 8.92
C ALA A 161 -32.74 84.90 7.52
N GLY A 162 -33.86 85.51 7.15
CA GLY A 162 -34.10 86.03 5.82
C GLY A 162 -33.26 87.24 5.41
N ALA A 163 -33.30 87.54 4.12
CA ALA A 163 -33.14 88.88 3.60
C ALA A 163 -34.04 89.04 2.38
N LEU A 164 -35.14 89.75 2.58
CA LEU A 164 -35.94 90.41 1.55
C LEU A 164 -35.02 91.22 0.61
N ARG A 165 -35.22 91.06 -0.70
CA ARG A 165 -35.34 92.14 -1.69
C ARG A 165 -36.11 91.65 -2.90
#